data_AF-A0A3S0ZDQ9-F1
#
_entry.id   AF-A0A3S0ZDQ9-F1
#
_cell.length_a   1.000
_cell.length_b   1.000
_cell.length_c   1.000
_cell.angle_alpha   90.00
_cell.angle_beta   90.00
_cell.angle_gamma   90.00
#
_symmetry.space_group_name_H-M   'P 1'
#
loop_
_entity.id
_entity.type
_entity.pdbx_description
1 polymer ?
#
loop_
_entity_poly.entity_id
_entity_poly.type
_entity_poly.pdbx_seq_one_letter_code
_entity_poly.pdbx_strand_id
1 'polypeptide(L)'
;MNDSDLDDLFAVAQRQPASVSSDLMARVMADAEAHLPRAAVVTRAPVARVSLWSSILTALGGAGALAGLSTATLAGVWIGFAQPTAVSSFTDVLWADDAIYETVDVLPAFDDFLTEG
;
A
#
# COMPACT_ATOMS: atom_id res chain seq x y z
N MET A 1 5.57 -16.47 35.68
CA MET A 1 4.34 -15.67 35.48
C MET A 1 3.96 -15.88 34.04
N ASN A 2 2.95 -16.72 33.83
CA ASN A 2 2.34 -16.97 32.53
C ASN A 2 1.11 -16.07 32.39
N ASP A 3 0.64 -15.86 31.17
CA ASP A 3 -0.53 -15.01 30.87
C ASP A 3 -1.80 -15.44 31.65
N SER A 4 -1.95 -16.75 31.85
CA SER A 4 -3.04 -17.36 32.64
C SER A 4 -3.09 -16.89 34.10
N ASP A 5 -1.94 -16.55 34.68
CA ASP A 5 -1.88 -16.10 36.08
C ASP A 5 -2.50 -14.70 36.23
N LEU A 6 -2.42 -13.86 35.19
CA LEU A 6 -3.02 -12.52 35.18
C LEU A 6 -4.53 -12.58 34.97
N ASP A 7 -4.99 -13.47 34.09
CA ASP A 7 -6.42 -13.67 33.85
C ASP A 7 -7.16 -14.11 35.12
N ASP A 8 -6.56 -15.01 35.90
CA ASP A 8 -7.11 -15.45 37.18
C ASP A 8 -7.17 -14.30 38.21
N LEU A 9 -6.14 -13.46 38.27
CA LEU A 9 -6.13 -12.27 39.14
C LEU A 9 -7.20 -11.25 38.73
N PHE A 10 -7.40 -11.01 37.43
CA PHE A 10 -8.45 -10.13 36.94
C PHE A 10 -9.86 -10.69 37.20
N ALA A 11 -10.05 -12.01 37.07
CA ALA A 11 -11.31 -12.67 37.40
C ALA A 11 -11.69 -12.52 38.88
N VAL A 12 -10.69 -12.52 39.78
CA VAL A 12 -10.90 -12.23 41.21
C VAL A 12 -11.28 -10.76 41.43
N ALA A 13 -10.54 -9.83 40.82
CA ALA A 13 -10.81 -8.39 40.94
C ALA A 13 -12.21 -7.99 40.42
N GLN A 14 -12.66 -8.62 39.32
CA GLN A 14 -13.99 -8.35 38.75
C GLN A 14 -15.15 -8.75 39.68
N ARG A 15 -14.97 -9.80 40.49
CA ARG A 15 -16.00 -10.26 41.45
C ARG A 15 -16.09 -9.39 42.70
N GLN A 16 -15.08 -8.57 42.96
CA GLN A 16 -15.00 -7.69 44.13
C GLN A 16 -14.60 -6.27 43.71
N PRO A 17 -15.51 -5.55 43.03
CA PRO A 17 -15.22 -4.19 42.60
C PRO A 17 -14.99 -3.31 43.84
N ALA A 18 -13.87 -2.59 43.86
CA ALA A 18 -13.60 -1.59 44.87
C ALA A 18 -14.64 -0.46 44.75
N SER A 19 -15.20 -0.02 45.88
CA SER A 19 -16.10 1.12 45.89
C SER A 19 -15.33 2.42 45.62
N VAL A 20 -15.77 3.17 44.61
CA VAL A 20 -15.23 4.50 44.32
C VAL A 20 -15.86 5.51 45.29
N SER A 21 -15.05 6.36 45.90
CA SER A 21 -15.58 7.42 46.79
C SER A 21 -16.38 8.45 45.98
N SER A 22 -17.45 8.98 46.58
CA SER A 22 -18.29 10.00 45.94
C SER A 22 -17.52 11.29 45.62
N ASP A 23 -16.57 11.68 46.48
CA ASP A 23 -15.71 12.85 46.26
C ASP A 23 -14.80 12.67 45.03
N LEU A 24 -14.21 11.47 44.86
CA LEU A 24 -13.41 11.17 43.68
C LEU A 24 -14.26 11.20 42.41
N MET A 25 -15.45 10.61 42.45
CA MET A 25 -16.37 10.63 41.31
C MET A 25 -16.78 12.06 40.93
N ALA A 26 -17.06 12.92 41.92
CA ALA A 26 -17.40 14.31 41.68
C ALA A 26 -16.26 15.09 41.00
N ARG A 27 -15.00 14.86 41.42
CA ARG A 27 -13.81 15.47 40.79
C ARG A 27 -13.61 14.97 39.36
N VAL A 28 -13.78 13.67 39.12
CA VAL A 28 -13.67 13.08 37.77
C VAL A 28 -14.71 13.69 36.83
N MET A 29 -15.95 13.87 37.29
CA MET A 29 -17.00 14.48 36.49
C MET A 29 -16.71 15.96 36.17
N ALA A 30 -16.22 16.71 37.15
CA ALA A 30 -15.82 18.11 36.93
C ALA A 30 -14.64 18.23 35.95
N ASP A 31 -13.66 17.34 36.04
CA ASP A 31 -12.52 17.30 35.12
C ASP A 31 -12.92 16.88 33.71
N ALA A 32 -13.81 15.88 33.59
CA ALA A 32 -14.37 15.46 32.32
C ALA A 32 -15.12 16.61 31.65
N GLU A 33 -15.91 17.39 32.40
CA GLU A 33 -16.62 18.55 31.87
C GLU A 33 -15.66 19.65 31.38
N ALA A 34 -14.55 19.87 32.09
CA ALA A 34 -13.53 20.83 31.69
C ALA A 34 -12.82 20.44 30.37
N HIS A 35 -12.71 19.14 30.10
CA HIS A 35 -12.04 18.60 28.91
C HIS A 35 -13.00 18.10 27.82
N LEU A 36 -14.31 18.23 28.03
CA LEU A 36 -15.28 17.90 26.98
C LEU A 36 -14.97 18.77 25.76
N PRO A 37 -14.72 18.17 24.59
CA PRO A 37 -14.52 18.94 23.38
C PRO A 37 -15.79 19.75 23.16
N ARG A 38 -15.66 21.07 23.23
CA ARG A 38 -16.78 21.95 22.93
C ARG A 38 -17.17 21.66 21.50
N ALA A 39 -18.43 21.26 21.29
CA ALA A 39 -18.96 21.04 19.95
C ALA A 39 -18.62 22.29 19.13
N ALA A 40 -17.66 22.16 18.23
CA ALA A 40 -17.39 23.20 17.27
C ALA A 40 -18.71 23.40 16.57
N VAL A 41 -19.21 24.64 16.55
CA VAL A 41 -20.34 24.98 15.70
C VAL A 41 -19.87 24.62 14.30
N VAL A 42 -20.32 23.47 13.79
CA VAL A 42 -20.05 23.06 12.42
C VAL A 42 -20.89 23.98 11.58
N THR A 43 -20.38 25.18 11.31
CA THR A 43 -20.83 25.97 10.18
C THR A 43 -20.69 25.03 9.00
N ARG A 44 -21.83 24.61 8.45
CA ARG A 44 -21.90 23.72 7.29
C ARG A 44 -21.07 24.36 6.20
N ALA A 45 -19.84 23.89 6.03
CA ALA A 45 -19.00 24.34 4.94
C ALA A 45 -19.76 24.04 3.64
N PRO A 46 -19.74 24.93 2.64
CA PRO A 46 -20.34 24.63 1.36
C PRO A 46 -19.76 23.30 0.88
N VAL A 47 -20.63 22.36 0.52
CA VAL A 47 -20.22 21.06 -0.02
C VAL A 47 -19.46 21.37 -1.31
N ALA A 48 -18.13 21.37 -1.22
CA ALA A 48 -17.29 21.55 -2.38
C ALA A 48 -17.66 20.45 -3.38
N ARG A 49 -17.83 20.82 -4.66
CA ARG A 49 -18.10 19.83 -5.70
C ARG A 49 -16.89 18.92 -5.80
N VAL A 50 -16.99 17.74 -5.19
CA VAL A 50 -15.96 16.72 -5.21
C VAL A 50 -15.79 16.30 -6.66
N SER A 51 -14.62 16.59 -7.23
CA SER A 51 -14.29 16.20 -8.60
C SER A 51 -14.33 14.68 -8.71
N LEU A 52 -14.87 14.13 -9.81
CA LEU A 52 -14.90 12.68 -10.05
C LEU A 52 -13.50 12.05 -9.92
N TRP A 53 -12.46 12.77 -10.36
CA TRP A 53 -11.07 12.37 -10.19
C TRP A 53 -10.64 12.30 -8.73
N SER A 54 -11.07 13.25 -7.90
CA SER A 54 -10.78 13.20 -6.46
C SER A 54 -11.49 12.02 -5.80
N SER A 55 -12.70 11.66 -6.24
CA SER A 55 -13.41 10.47 -5.73
C SER A 55 -12.69 9.18 -6.09
N ILE A 56 -12.20 9.06 -7.32
CA ILE A 56 -11.38 7.92 -7.77
C ILE A 56 -10.09 7.85 -6.94
N LEU A 57 -9.36 8.96 -6.81
CA LEU A 57 -8.13 9.00 -6.01
C LEU A 57 -8.37 8.65 -4.55
N THR A 58 -9.48 9.11 -3.96
CA THR A 58 -9.85 8.75 -2.58
C THR A 58 -10.18 7.26 -2.48
N ALA A 59 -10.87 6.69 -3.47
CA ALA A 59 -11.18 5.25 -3.52
C ALA A 59 -9.93 4.38 -3.65
N LEU A 60 -8.87 4.88 -4.30
CA LEU A 60 -7.57 4.20 -4.39
C LEU A 60 -6.73 4.32 -3.10
N GLY A 61 -7.14 5.10 -2.10
CA GLY A 61 -6.40 5.31 -0.85
C GLY A 61 -5.77 6.71 -0.72
N GLY A 62 -6.14 7.65 -1.59
CA GLY A 62 -5.74 9.04 -1.54
C GLY A 62 -4.30 9.30 -1.98
N ALA A 63 -3.71 10.40 -1.50
CA ALA A 63 -2.38 10.83 -1.90
C ALA A 63 -1.27 9.82 -1.55
N GLY A 64 -1.44 9.06 -0.47
CA GLY A 64 -0.47 8.03 -0.06
C GLY A 64 -0.37 6.87 -1.06
N ALA A 65 -1.52 6.40 -1.58
CA ALA A 65 -1.55 5.37 -2.61
C ALA A 65 -0.88 5.83 -3.92
N LEU A 66 -1.13 7.08 -4.33
CA LEU A 66 -0.45 7.68 -5.48
C LEU A 66 1.07 7.77 -5.29
N ALA A 67 1.53 8.19 -4.11
CA ALA A 67 2.95 8.24 -3.79
C ALA A 67 3.59 6.84 -3.85
N GLY A 68 2.91 5.82 -3.33
CA GLY A 68 3.33 4.42 -3.44
C GLY A 68 3.41 3.93 -4.89
N LEU A 69 2.37 4.19 -5.69
CA LEU A 69 2.33 3.85 -7.11
C LEU A 69 3.46 4.52 -7.91
N SER A 70 3.70 5.80 -7.66
CA SER A 70 4.80 6.55 -8.29
C SER A 70 6.16 6.00 -7.88
N THR A 71 6.32 5.60 -6.62
CA THR A 71 7.59 5.02 -6.14
C THR A 71 7.81 3.64 -6.74
N ALA A 72 6.76 2.81 -6.84
CA ALA A 72 6.83 1.49 -7.44
C ALA A 72 7.15 1.54 -8.95
N THR A 73 6.58 2.50 -9.67
CA THR A 73 6.90 2.71 -11.10
C THR A 73 8.35 3.17 -11.28
N LEU A 74 8.83 4.12 -10.48
CA LEU A 74 10.24 4.54 -10.52
C LEU A 74 11.19 3.39 -10.15
N ALA A 75 10.84 2.59 -9.14
CA ALA A 75 11.60 1.41 -8.76
C ALA A 75 11.61 0.36 -9.89
N GLY A 76 10.47 0.13 -10.55
CA GLY A 76 10.39 -0.76 -11.71
C GLY A 76 11.24 -0.28 -12.89
N VAL A 77 11.23 1.02 -13.18
CA VAL A 77 12.09 1.62 -14.21
C VAL A 77 13.56 1.47 -13.85
N TRP A 78 13.94 1.73 -12.59
CA TRP A 78 15.31 1.57 -12.10
C TRP A 78 15.80 0.12 -12.24
N ILE A 79 14.97 -0.84 -11.81
CA ILE A 79 15.26 -2.29 -11.91
C ILE A 79 15.36 -2.72 -13.38
N GLY A 80 14.48 -2.23 -14.25
CA GLY A 80 14.49 -2.58 -15.67
C GLY A 80 15.68 -1.98 -16.44
N PHE A 81 16.15 -0.79 -16.04
CA PHE A 81 17.27 -0.12 -16.68
C PHE A 81 18.62 -0.69 -16.22
N ALA A 82 18.78 -0.94 -14.93
CA ALA A 82 19.99 -1.55 -14.39
C ALA A 82 19.92 -3.06 -14.59
N GLN A 83 20.09 -3.57 -15.82
CA GLN A 83 20.18 -5.00 -16.10
C GLN A 83 21.28 -5.62 -15.21
N PRO A 84 20.94 -6.31 -14.11
CA PRO A 84 21.92 -7.00 -13.29
C PRO A 84 22.31 -8.27 -14.05
N THR A 85 23.59 -8.65 -14.01
CA THR A 85 24.08 -9.89 -14.64
C THR A 85 23.29 -11.15 -14.20
N ALA A 86 22.62 -11.10 -13.05
CA ALA A 86 21.72 -12.16 -12.57
C ALA A 86 20.41 -12.28 -13.37
N VAL A 87 19.85 -11.17 -13.88
CA VAL A 87 18.60 -11.19 -14.67
C VAL A 87 18.88 -11.63 -16.11
N SER A 88 20.04 -11.28 -16.68
CA SER A 88 20.45 -11.82 -17.99
C SER A 88 20.63 -13.34 -17.93
N SER A 89 21.27 -13.88 -16.89
CA SER A 89 21.41 -15.33 -16.73
C SER A 89 20.07 -16.06 -16.52
N PHE A 90 19.12 -15.45 -15.81
CA PHE A 90 17.78 -16.02 -15.65
C PHE A 90 16.99 -15.98 -16.95
N THR A 91 17.11 -14.89 -17.71
CA THR A 91 16.45 -14.73 -19.01
C THR A 91 17.01 -15.71 -20.02
N ASP A 92 18.33 -15.88 -20.10
CA ASP A 92 18.97 -16.88 -20.97
C ASP A 92 18.50 -18.31 -20.65
N VAL A 93 18.29 -18.66 -19.37
CA VAL A 93 17.79 -19.98 -18.98
C VAL A 93 16.29 -20.14 -19.24
N LEU A 94 15.49 -19.09 -19.04
CA LEU A 94 14.04 -19.09 -19.30
C LEU A 94 13.71 -19.05 -20.80
N TRP A 95 14.57 -18.42 -21.61
CA TRP A 95 14.41 -18.23 -23.06
C TRP A 95 15.30 -19.19 -23.87
N ALA A 96 15.95 -20.16 -23.22
CA ALA A 96 16.85 -21.14 -23.82
C ALA A 96 16.18 -22.09 -24.85
N ASP A 97 14.86 -22.00 -25.05
CA ASP A 97 14.12 -22.96 -25.88
C ASP A 97 13.79 -22.46 -27.29
N ASP A 98 14.07 -21.20 -27.69
CA ASP A 98 13.90 -20.81 -29.10
C ASP A 98 14.67 -19.56 -29.57
N ALA A 99 15.93 -19.42 -29.16
CA ALA A 99 16.85 -18.48 -29.79
C ALA A 99 17.62 -19.16 -30.93
N ILE A 100 16.94 -19.94 -31.78
CA ILE A 100 17.41 -20.09 -33.15
C ILE A 100 17.08 -18.76 -33.82
N TYR A 101 18.04 -17.85 -33.82
CA TYR A 101 18.07 -16.74 -34.77
C TYR A 101 18.26 -17.36 -36.16
N GLU A 102 17.23 -18.01 -36.69
CA GLU A 102 17.13 -18.28 -38.11
C GLU A 102 16.84 -16.92 -38.73
N THR A 103 17.90 -16.21 -39.09
CA THR A 103 17.80 -15.11 -40.05
C THR A 103 17.25 -15.70 -41.34
N VAL A 104 15.93 -15.72 -41.45
CA VAL A 104 15.22 -15.97 -42.70
C VAL A 104 15.56 -14.80 -43.59
N ASP A 105 16.34 -15.05 -44.63
CA ASP A 105 16.67 -14.02 -45.61
C ASP A 105 15.41 -13.69 -46.41
N VAL A 106 14.83 -12.52 -46.13
CA VAL A 106 13.55 -12.07 -46.72
C VAL A 106 13.78 -11.46 -48.11
N LEU A 107 15.04 -11.19 -48.47
CA LEU A 107 15.41 -10.59 -49.75
C LEU A 107 16.33 -11.53 -50.53
N PRO A 108 15.85 -12.20 -51.60
CA PRO A 108 16.76 -12.91 -52.49
C PRO A 108 17.78 -11.93 -53.06
N ALA A 109 19.05 -12.32 -53.04
CA ALA A 109 20.14 -11.49 -53.55
C ALA A 109 19.93 -11.22 -55.06
N PHE A 110 20.29 -10.03 -55.53
CA PHE A 110 20.20 -9.69 -56.96
C PHE A 110 20.99 -10.65 -57.87
N ASP A 111 22.00 -11.33 -57.31
CA ASP A 111 22.80 -12.32 -58.04
C ASP A 111 22.03 -13.62 -58.34
N ASP A 112 21.02 -13.99 -57.54
CA ASP A 112 20.16 -15.15 -57.84
C ASP A 112 19.33 -14.88 -59.11
N PHE A 113 18.82 -13.65 -59.28
CA PHE A 113 18.09 -13.25 -60.49
C PHE A 113 18.97 -13.19 -61.75
N LEU A 114 20.28 -12.97 -61.59
CA LEU A 114 21.23 -12.95 -62.70
C LEU A 114 21.69 -14.34 -63.11
N THR A 115 21.59 -15.32 -62.20
CA THR A 115 22.08 -16.69 -62.41
C THR A 115 21.02 -17.62 -63.00
N GLU A 116 19.73 -17.30 -62.85
CA GLU A 116 18.60 -18.12 -63.33
C GLU A 116 18.04 -17.70 -64.70
N GLY A 117 18.81 -16.93 -65.48
CA GLY A 117 18.49 -16.49 -66.86
C GLY A 117 19.17 -17.30 -67.95
#